data_AF-A0A1Y1LUT0-F1
#
_entry.id   AF-A0A1Y1LUT0-F1
#
_cell.length_a   1.000
_cell.length_b   1.000
_cell.length_c   1.000
_cell.angle_alpha   90.00
_cell.angle_beta   90.00
_cell.angle_gamma   90.00
#
_symmetry.space_group_name_H-M   'P 1'
#
loop_
_entity.id
_entity.type
_entity.pdbx_description
1 polymer ?
#
loop_
_entity_poly.entity_id
_entity_poly.type
_entity_poly.pdbx_seq_one_letter_code
_entity_poly.pdbx_strand_id
1 'polypeptide(L)'
;MVDIAVMFGANRLTAKTQLKKALEFEMKLSNVTMSMEDRRNYSLLYNPISVCDLQDMFPSIRWLEYLNSALNIPNVQIQETDIVIVSVPSYISELEKLINSTSKRLRQSNM
;
A
#
# COMPACT_ATOMS: atom_id res chain seq x y z
N MET A 1 18.60 -3.27 -11.53
CA MET A 1 18.20 -3.69 -10.17
C MET A 1 19.06 -4.83 -9.62
N VAL A 2 19.33 -5.92 -10.36
CA VAL A 2 20.17 -7.04 -9.86
C VAL A 2 21.58 -6.58 -9.53
N ASP A 3 22.22 -5.82 -10.41
CA ASP A 3 23.60 -5.36 -10.19
C ASP A 3 23.71 -4.36 -9.02
N ILE A 4 22.65 -3.59 -8.76
CA ILE A 4 22.56 -2.71 -7.59
C ILE A 4 22.48 -3.55 -6.31
N ALA A 5 21.61 -4.57 -6.26
CA ALA A 5 21.52 -5.46 -5.11
C ALA A 5 22.84 -6.20 -4.84
N VAL A 6 23.55 -6.60 -5.90
CA VAL A 6 24.88 -7.22 -5.80
C VAL A 6 25.92 -6.23 -5.27
N MET A 7 25.87 -4.97 -5.70
CA MET A 7 26.75 -3.90 -5.17
C MET A 7 26.56 -3.70 -3.66
N PHE A 8 25.33 -3.86 -3.16
CA PHE A 8 25.02 -3.87 -1.72
C PHE A 8 25.29 -5.21 -1.01
N GLY A 9 25.97 -6.16 -1.66
CA GLY A 9 26.42 -7.43 -1.06
C GLY A 9 25.46 -8.61 -1.22
N ALA A 10 24.38 -8.49 -1.99
CA ALA A 10 23.47 -9.61 -2.23
C ALA A 10 24.10 -10.67 -3.15
N ASN A 11 23.84 -11.95 -2.86
CA ASN A 11 24.18 -13.03 -3.78
C ASN A 11 23.41 -12.87 -5.12
N ARG A 12 24.12 -12.93 -6.25
CA ARG A 12 23.52 -12.65 -7.58
C ARG A 12 22.37 -13.57 -7.96
N LEU A 13 22.44 -14.86 -7.65
CA LEU A 13 21.36 -15.82 -7.93
C LEU A 13 20.13 -15.48 -7.09
N THR A 14 20.33 -15.24 -5.79
CA THR A 14 19.25 -14.82 -4.89
C THR A 14 18.64 -13.49 -5.32
N ALA A 15 19.47 -12.49 -5.64
CA ALA A 15 19.04 -11.18 -6.11
C ALA A 15 18.19 -11.29 -7.39
N LYS A 16 18.61 -12.11 -8.36
CA LYS A 16 17.84 -12.35 -9.58
C LYS A 16 16.46 -12.95 -9.29
N THR A 17 16.39 -13.95 -8.41
CA THR A 17 15.11 -14.59 -8.05
C THR A 17 14.19 -13.64 -7.28
N GLN A 18 14.73 -12.90 -6.30
CA GLN A 18 13.91 -11.98 -5.49
C GLN A 18 13.43 -10.79 -6.32
N LEU A 19 14.30 -10.19 -7.13
CA LEU A 19 13.92 -9.06 -7.97
C LEU A 19 12.95 -9.45 -9.08
N LYS A 20 13.01 -10.68 -9.59
CA LYS A 20 11.97 -11.19 -10.51
C LYS A 20 10.59 -11.21 -9.81
N LYS A 21 10.53 -11.67 -8.57
CA LYS A 21 9.27 -11.68 -7.79
C LYS A 21 8.79 -10.27 -7.47
N ALA A 22 9.70 -9.35 -7.14
CA ALA A 22 9.38 -7.94 -6.92
C ALA A 22 8.81 -7.31 -8.21
N LEU A 23 9.42 -7.57 -9.36
CA LEU A 23 8.93 -7.08 -10.65
C LEU A 23 7.53 -7.64 -10.99
N GLU A 24 7.30 -8.94 -10.78
CA GLU A 24 5.98 -9.55 -10.99
C GLU A 24 4.91 -8.95 -10.06
N PHE A 25 5.29 -8.61 -8.82
CA PHE A 25 4.42 -7.89 -7.90
C PHE A 25 4.13 -6.47 -8.38
N GLU A 26 5.14 -5.71 -8.80
CA GLU A 26 4.98 -4.36 -9.36
C GLU A 26 4.11 -4.36 -10.62
N MET A 27 4.25 -5.33 -11.51
CA MET A 27 3.39 -5.48 -12.69
C MET A 27 1.93 -5.68 -12.29
N LYS A 28 1.65 -6.55 -11.31
CA LYS A 28 0.29 -6.75 -10.79
C LYS A 28 -0.24 -5.49 -10.14
N LEU A 29 0.59 -4.78 -9.37
CA LEU A 29 0.24 -3.53 -8.72
C LEU A 29 -0.04 -2.40 -9.74
N SER A 30 0.71 -2.37 -10.83
CA SER A 30 0.51 -1.41 -11.91
C SER A 30 -0.84 -1.62 -12.61
N ASN A 31 -1.29 -2.86 -12.77
CA ASN A 31 -2.58 -3.15 -13.41
C ASN A 31 -3.79 -2.69 -12.60
N VAL A 32 -3.64 -2.59 -11.28
CA VAL A 32 -4.69 -2.15 -10.33
C VAL A 32 -4.60 -0.65 -10.03
N THR A 33 -3.57 0.01 -10.53
CA THR A 33 -3.38 1.44 -10.35
C THR A 33 -4.26 2.19 -11.34
N MET A 34 -5.09 3.10 -10.81
CA MET A 34 -5.98 3.92 -11.62
C MET A 34 -5.21 4.75 -12.66
N SER A 35 -5.71 4.78 -13.90
CA SER A 35 -5.05 5.45 -15.02
C SER A 35 -4.99 6.97 -14.82
N MET A 36 -4.07 7.64 -15.50
CA MET A 36 -3.96 9.11 -15.46
C MET A 36 -5.19 9.82 -16.04
N GLU A 37 -5.93 9.16 -16.92
CA GLU A 37 -7.16 9.68 -17.52
C GLU A 37 -8.32 9.61 -16.51
N ASP A 38 -8.47 8.48 -15.83
CA ASP A 38 -9.49 8.30 -14.78
C ASP A 38 -9.24 9.25 -13.59
N ARG A 39 -7.98 9.57 -13.30
CA ARG A 39 -7.58 10.55 -12.27
C ARG A 39 -8.07 11.98 -12.52
N ARG A 40 -8.49 12.31 -13.76
CA ARG A 40 -9.04 13.63 -14.08
C ARG A 40 -10.48 13.80 -13.58
N ASN A 41 -11.17 12.72 -13.25
CA ASN A 41 -12.50 12.79 -12.67
C ASN A 41 -12.39 12.97 -11.15
N TYR A 42 -12.19 14.20 -10.71
CA TYR A 42 -11.98 14.56 -9.30
C TYR A 42 -13.12 14.10 -8.38
N SER A 43 -14.34 13.97 -8.89
CA SER A 43 -15.47 13.46 -8.10
C SER A 43 -15.27 12.00 -7.66
N LEU A 44 -14.54 11.19 -8.44
CA LEU A 44 -14.22 9.80 -8.07
C LEU A 44 -13.14 9.70 -6.98
N LEU A 45 -12.40 10.79 -6.75
CA LEU A 45 -11.31 10.85 -5.77
C LEU A 45 -11.77 11.31 -4.39
N TYR A 46 -13.04 11.69 -4.24
CA TYR A 46 -13.60 12.18 -2.98
C TYR A 46 -14.54 11.14 -2.39
N ASN A 47 -13.98 10.16 -1.67
CA ASN A 47 -14.74 9.15 -0.94
C ASN A 47 -14.53 9.35 0.57
N PRO A 48 -15.31 10.23 1.23
CA PRO A 48 -15.23 10.44 2.66
C PRO A 48 -15.87 9.26 3.40
N ILE A 49 -15.09 8.64 4.28
CA ILE A 49 -15.56 7.55 5.17
C ILE A 49 -15.01 7.79 6.58
N SER A 50 -15.66 7.23 7.61
CA SER A 50 -15.10 7.29 8.96
C SER A 50 -13.87 6.38 9.09
N VAL A 51 -13.01 6.64 10.07
CA VAL A 51 -11.88 5.74 10.38
C VAL A 51 -12.38 4.35 10.79
N CYS A 52 -13.54 4.26 11.43
CA CYS A 52 -14.23 3.01 11.73
C CYS A 52 -14.59 2.25 10.44
N ASP A 53 -15.28 2.91 9.50
CA ASP A 53 -15.66 2.29 8.21
C ASP A 53 -14.42 1.90 7.40
N LEU A 54 -13.36 2.72 7.43
CA LEU A 54 -12.08 2.39 6.81
C LEU A 54 -11.50 1.08 7.37
N GLN A 55 -11.57 0.91 8.70
CA GLN A 55 -11.08 -0.28 9.38
C GLN A 55 -11.87 -1.53 9.00
N ASP A 56 -13.19 -1.40 8.85
CA ASP A 56 -14.08 -2.49 8.42
C ASP A 56 -13.89 -2.85 6.94
N MET A 57 -13.69 -1.86 6.08
CA MET A 57 -13.50 -2.05 4.63
C MET A 57 -12.13 -2.66 4.29
N PHE A 58 -11.09 -2.31 5.05
CA PHE A 58 -9.71 -2.68 4.76
C PHE A 58 -8.98 -3.19 6.03
N PRO A 59 -9.29 -4.41 6.48
CA PRO A 59 -8.85 -4.91 7.79
C PRO A 59 -7.36 -5.31 7.87
N SER A 60 -6.62 -5.28 6.76
CA SER A 60 -5.22 -5.74 6.74
C SER A 60 -4.27 -4.79 7.46
N ILE A 61 -4.71 -3.56 7.72
CA ILE A 61 -3.96 -2.51 8.45
C ILE A 61 -4.79 -2.08 9.66
N ARG A 62 -4.12 -1.85 10.79
CA ARG A 62 -4.73 -1.22 11.97
C ARG A 62 -4.76 0.29 11.74
N TRP A 63 -5.76 0.77 11.02
CA TRP A 63 -5.78 2.13 10.47
C TRP A 63 -5.74 3.22 11.53
N LEU A 64 -6.50 3.08 12.62
CA LEU A 64 -6.49 4.07 13.70
C LEU A 64 -5.08 4.25 14.29
N GLU A 65 -4.37 3.16 14.55
CA GLU A 65 -3.00 3.18 15.06
C GLU A 65 -2.01 3.71 14.04
N TYR A 66 -2.16 3.27 12.79
CA TYR A 66 -1.32 3.71 11.69
C TYR A 66 -1.45 5.22 11.47
N LEU A 67 -2.67 5.75 11.43
CA LEU A 67 -2.91 7.19 11.21
C LEU A 67 -2.36 8.03 12.37
N ASN A 68 -2.61 7.62 13.62
CA ASN A 68 -2.08 8.32 14.79
C ASN A 68 -0.54 8.29 14.84
N SER A 69 0.08 7.16 14.48
CA SER A 69 1.56 7.04 14.47
C SER A 69 2.22 7.73 13.28
N ALA A 70 1.63 7.66 12.09
CA ALA A 70 2.20 8.23 10.88
C ALA A 70 2.07 9.76 10.83
N LEU A 71 0.93 10.30 11.26
CA LEU A 71 0.69 11.74 11.28
C LEU A 71 1.29 12.39 12.52
N ASN A 72 1.27 11.70 13.68
CA ASN A 72 1.88 12.13 14.95
C ASN A 72 1.74 13.63 15.23
N ILE A 73 0.51 14.14 15.12
CA ILE A 73 0.23 15.57 15.23
C ILE A 73 0.20 15.93 16.72
N PRO A 74 1.01 16.92 17.18
CA PRO A 74 1.00 17.32 18.58
C PRO A 74 -0.39 17.74 19.05
N ASN A 75 -0.83 17.22 20.19
CA ASN A 75 -2.11 17.50 20.82
C ASN A 75 -3.36 17.14 19.99
N VAL A 76 -3.21 16.33 18.94
CA VAL A 76 -4.34 15.83 18.14
C VAL A 76 -4.29 14.31 18.14
N GLN A 77 -5.38 13.69 18.58
CA GLN A 77 -5.56 12.25 18.51
C GLN A 77 -6.73 11.93 17.60
N ILE A 78 -6.45 11.21 16.53
CA ILE A 78 -7.45 10.76 15.57
C ILE A 78 -8.33 9.73 16.25
N GLN A 79 -9.64 9.92 16.15
CA GLN A 79 -10.69 9.06 16.68
C GLN A 79 -11.32 8.22 15.58
N GLU A 80 -12.04 7.16 15.95
CA GLU A 80 -12.73 6.26 15.02
C GLU A 80 -13.82 6.97 14.20
N THR A 81 -14.41 8.03 14.75
CA THR A 81 -15.46 8.84 14.12
C THR A 81 -14.92 9.88 13.14
N ASP A 82 -13.60 10.12 13.13
CA ASP A 82 -13.01 11.12 12.23
C ASP A 82 -13.16 10.69 10.78
N ILE A 83 -13.31 11.68 9.90
CA ILE A 83 -13.52 11.44 8.47
C ILE A 83 -12.18 11.50 7.74
N VAL A 84 -11.94 10.48 6.93
CA VAL A 84 -10.82 10.41 5.99
C VAL A 84 -11.34 10.35 4.56
N ILE A 85 -10.62 10.99 3.64
CA ILE A 85 -10.94 10.95 2.22
C ILE A 85 -10.08 9.88 1.56
N VAL A 86 -10.69 8.78 1.13
CA VAL A 86 -10.00 7.71 0.42
C VAL A 86 -10.10 7.95 -1.07
N SER A 87 -8.99 8.28 -1.73
CA SER A 87 -9.05 8.65 -3.15
C SER A 87 -9.39 7.51 -4.10
N VAL A 88 -8.88 6.30 -3.85
CA VAL A 88 -9.16 5.13 -4.70
C VAL A 88 -9.38 3.92 -3.80
N PRO A 89 -10.61 3.70 -3.31
CA PRO A 89 -10.91 2.57 -2.40
C PRO A 89 -10.58 1.21 -3.03
N SER A 90 -10.85 1.03 -4.33
CA SER A 90 -10.56 -0.21 -5.06
C SER A 90 -9.07 -0.58 -5.05
N TYR A 91 -8.19 0.41 -5.12
CA TYR A 91 -6.75 0.20 -5.04
C TYR A 91 -6.34 -0.43 -3.71
N ILE A 92 -6.93 0.02 -2.60
CA ILE A 92 -6.63 -0.54 -1.28
C ILE A 92 -7.13 -2.00 -1.21
N SER A 93 -8.34 -2.29 -1.70
CA SER A 93 -8.83 -3.68 -1.77
C SER A 93 -7.91 -4.60 -2.58
N GLU A 94 -7.42 -4.13 -3.73
CA GLU A 94 -6.54 -4.93 -4.58
C GLU A 94 -5.14 -5.07 -3.99
N LEU A 95 -4.64 -4.03 -3.33
CA LEU A 95 -3.39 -4.07 -2.57
C LEU A 95 -3.47 -5.10 -1.43
N GLU A 96 -4.56 -5.14 -0.67
CA GLU A 96 -4.75 -6.15 0.39
C GLU A 96 -4.74 -7.58 -0.17
N LYS A 97 -5.40 -7.81 -1.31
CA LYS A 97 -5.37 -9.12 -2.00
C LYS A 97 -3.94 -9.49 -2.42
N LEU A 98 -3.19 -8.52 -2.96
CA LEU A 98 -1.79 -8.72 -3.36
C LEU A 98 -0.88 -8.98 -2.16
N ILE A 99 -1.07 -8.25 -1.05
CA ILE A 99 -0.31 -8.43 0.19
C ILE A 99 -0.61 -9.80 0.82
N ASN A 100 -1.88 -10.20 0.88
CA ASN A 100 -2.28 -11.47 1.47
C ASN A 100 -1.84 -12.68 0.63
N SER A 101 -1.74 -12.53 -0.69
CA SER A 101 -1.21 -13.57 -1.58
C SER A 101 0.33 -13.62 -1.65
N THR A 102 1.02 -12.60 -1.14
CA THR A 102 2.48 -12.50 -1.20
C THR A 102 3.11 -12.85 0.15
N SER A 103 3.99 -13.87 0.17
CA SER A 103 4.66 -14.38 1.38
C SER A 103 5.32 -13.28 2.23
N LYS A 104 5.21 -13.40 3.57
CA LYS A 104 5.78 -12.49 4.62
C LYS A 104 7.18 -11.95 4.32
N ARG A 105 8.03 -12.73 3.64
CA ARG A 105 9.43 -12.40 3.37
C ARG A 105 9.63 -11.30 2.31
N LEU A 106 8.71 -11.14 1.36
CA LEU A 106 8.80 -10.07 0.35
C LEU A 106 8.35 -8.71 0.92
N ARG A 107 7.55 -8.69 1.99
CA ARG A 107 7.09 -7.46 2.64
C ARG A 107 8.21 -6.65 3.29
N GLN A 108 9.25 -7.31 3.81
CA GLN A 108 10.39 -6.64 4.45
C GLN A 108 11.46 -6.15 3.46
N SER A 109 11.41 -6.57 2.19
CA SER A 109 12.40 -6.18 1.18
C SER A 109 12.10 -4.83 0.52
N ASN A 110 10.88 -4.31 0.68
CA ASN A 110 10.37 -3.10 0.02
C ASN A 110 9.94 -2.00 1.00
N MET A 111 10.33 -2.10 2.28
CA MET A 111 10.28 -0.99 3.25
C MET A 111 11.69 -0.46 3.48
#